data_AF-A0A1Z5YTD4-F1
#
_entry.id   AF-A0A1Z5YTD4-F1
#
_cell.length_a   1.000
_cell.length_b   1.000
_cell.length_c   1.000
_cell.angle_alpha   90.00
_cell.angle_beta   90.00
_cell.angle_gamma   90.00
#
_symmetry.space_group_name_H-M   'P 1'
#
loop_
_entity.id
_entity.type
_entity.pdbx_description
1 polymer ?
#
loop_
_entity_poly.entity_id
_entity_poly.type
_entity_poly.pdbx_seq_one_letter_code
_entity_poly.pdbx_strand_id
1 'polypeptide(L)'
;MSILEMPNPSDVLRAVVEGSVYSQPDRFTPLLRDIRSLLRSLGGDVTAGSLVNTVRQGVYFLRMAHQRRDLMAEFFESYPQATTATEILKTMECI
;
A
#
# COMPACT_ATOMS: atom_id res chain seq x y z
N MET A 1 -3.10 -22.22 -15.81
CA MET A 1 -2.53 -21.76 -14.52
C MET A 1 -3.47 -20.70 -14.00
N SER A 2 -4.04 -20.87 -12.81
CA SER A 2 -4.92 -19.86 -12.23
C SER A 2 -4.07 -18.63 -11.90
N ILE A 3 -4.22 -17.57 -12.67
CA ILE A 3 -3.75 -16.24 -12.30
C ILE A 3 -4.67 -15.87 -11.13
N LEU A 4 -4.23 -16.08 -9.90
CA LEU A 4 -4.88 -15.42 -8.76
C LEU A 4 -4.88 -13.94 -9.11
N GLU A 5 -6.06 -13.40 -9.44
CA GLU A 5 -6.19 -12.01 -9.84
C GLU A 5 -5.64 -11.16 -8.68
N MET A 6 -4.58 -10.41 -8.97
CA MET A 6 -3.96 -9.53 -7.99
C MET A 6 -5.04 -8.57 -7.47
N PRO A 7 -5.27 -8.47 -6.15
CA PRO A 7 -6.38 -7.67 -5.64
C PRO A 7 -6.16 -6.20 -6.00
N ASN A 8 -7.24 -5.55 -6.43
CA ASN A 8 -7.21 -4.15 -6.87
C ASN A 8 -6.73 -3.25 -5.71
N PRO A 9 -5.64 -2.48 -5.88
CA PRO A 9 -5.10 -1.64 -4.82
C PRO A 9 -6.05 -0.59 -4.27
N SER A 10 -6.96 -0.04 -5.08
CA SER A 10 -7.96 0.90 -4.60
C SER A 10 -8.99 0.20 -3.71
N ASP A 11 -9.40 -1.02 -4.04
CA ASP A 11 -10.37 -1.78 -3.25
C ASP A 11 -9.75 -2.30 -1.95
N VAL A 12 -8.50 -2.78 -2.01
CA VAL A 12 -7.72 -3.13 -0.81
C VAL A 12 -7.60 -1.94 0.13
N LEU A 13 -7.18 -0.78 -0.39
CA LEU A 13 -7.07 0.41 0.45
C LEU A 13 -8.43 0.82 1.02
N ARG A 14 -9.51 0.70 0.25
CA ARG A 14 -10.88 1.02 0.71
C ARG A 14 -11.31 0.14 1.88
N ALA A 15 -11.00 -1.16 1.82
CA ALA A 15 -11.26 -2.09 2.92
C ALA A 15 -10.42 -1.74 4.17
N VAL A 16 -9.14 -1.41 3.98
CA VAL A 16 -8.24 -1.06 5.10
C VAL A 16 -8.64 0.22 5.82
N VAL A 17 -9.08 1.25 5.07
CA VAL A 17 -9.45 2.53 5.68
C VAL A 17 -10.89 2.58 6.20
N GLU A 18 -11.65 1.50 6.05
CA GLU A 18 -13.06 1.43 6.47
C GLU A 18 -13.19 1.78 7.96
N GLY A 19 -14.14 2.65 8.29
CA GLY A 19 -14.32 3.14 9.67
C GLY A 19 -13.29 4.17 10.14
N SER A 20 -12.32 4.56 9.32
CA SER A 20 -11.36 5.64 9.62
C SER A 20 -11.67 6.94 8.90
N VAL A 21 -11.03 8.04 9.30
CA VAL A 21 -11.09 9.33 8.58
C VAL A 21 -10.54 9.26 7.16
N TYR A 22 -9.75 8.22 6.84
CA TYR A 22 -9.19 8.01 5.50
C TYR A 22 -10.17 7.38 4.51
N SER A 23 -11.37 6.97 4.97
CA SER A 23 -12.48 6.59 4.08
C SER A 23 -13.07 7.77 3.31
N GLN A 24 -12.83 9.01 3.78
CA GLN A 24 -13.31 10.21 3.11
C GLN A 24 -12.49 10.48 1.83
N PRO A 25 -13.11 10.84 0.69
CA PRO A 25 -12.42 11.01 -0.59
C PRO A 25 -11.21 11.98 -0.56
N ASP A 26 -11.31 13.05 0.22
CA ASP A 26 -10.26 14.07 0.41
C ASP A 26 -9.01 13.52 1.14
N ARG A 27 -9.15 12.42 1.88
CA ARG A 27 -8.06 11.73 2.58
C ARG A 27 -7.63 10.44 1.88
N PHE A 28 -8.58 9.75 1.26
CA PHE A 28 -8.37 8.52 0.51
C PHE A 28 -7.44 8.73 -0.68
N THR A 29 -7.75 9.69 -1.55
CA THR A 29 -6.98 9.92 -2.78
C THR A 29 -5.52 10.30 -2.50
N PRO A 30 -5.21 11.21 -1.55
CA PRO A 30 -3.83 11.47 -1.15
C PRO A 30 -3.12 10.24 -0.56
N LEU A 31 -3.80 9.40 0.23
CA LEU A 31 -3.21 8.18 0.78
C LEU A 31 -2.84 7.20 -0.33
N LEU A 32 -3.75 6.95 -1.27
CA LEU A 32 -3.49 6.09 -2.42
C LEU A 32 -2.33 6.61 -3.28
N ARG A 33 -2.26 7.93 -3.50
CA ARG A 33 -1.18 8.58 -4.23
C ARG A 33 0.17 8.44 -3.53
N ASP A 34 0.19 8.54 -2.21
CA ASP A 34 1.42 8.41 -1.43
C ASP A 34 1.92 6.96 -1.42
N ILE A 35 1.01 5.97 -1.35
CA ILE A 35 1.35 4.55 -1.56
C ILE A 35 1.95 4.33 -2.95
N ARG A 36 1.33 4.87 -4.00
CA ARG A 36 1.86 4.79 -5.38
C ARG A 36 3.25 5.44 -5.49
N SER A 37 3.44 6.58 -4.85
CA SER A 37 4.71 7.33 -4.88
C SER A 37 5.82 6.56 -4.14
N LEU A 38 5.49 5.93 -3.01
CA LEU A 38 6.39 5.02 -2.30
C LEU A 38 6.79 3.86 -3.23
N LEU A 39 5.83 3.16 -3.82
CA LEU A 39 6.09 2.02 -4.70
C LEU A 39 7.02 2.38 -5.87
N ARG A 40 6.87 3.56 -6.47
CA ARG A 40 7.76 4.07 -7.53
C ARG A 40 9.17 4.39 -7.07
N SER A 41 9.35 4.74 -5.80
CA SER A 41 10.65 5.11 -5.22
C SER A 41 11.50 3.91 -4.78
N LEU A 42 10.90 2.71 -4.75
CA LEU A 42 11.52 1.50 -4.24
C LEU A 42 12.15 0.67 -5.36
N GLY A 43 13.09 -0.19 -4.98
CA GLY A 43 13.54 -1.28 -5.86
C GLY A 43 12.37 -2.19 -6.23
N GLY A 44 12.30 -2.59 -7.49
CA GLY A 44 11.16 -3.33 -8.03
C GLY A 44 10.95 -4.71 -7.42
N ASP A 45 11.97 -5.27 -6.78
CA ASP A 45 12.05 -6.55 -6.09
C ASP A 45 11.69 -6.47 -4.60
N VAL A 46 11.49 -5.26 -4.06
CA VAL A 46 11.06 -5.07 -2.67
C VAL A 46 9.68 -5.71 -2.48
N THR A 47 9.55 -6.60 -1.50
CA THR A 47 8.32 -7.36 -1.28
C THR A 47 7.36 -6.67 -0.32
N ALA A 48 6.08 -7.05 -0.40
CA ALA A 48 5.04 -6.60 0.52
C ALA A 48 5.42 -6.86 1.98
N GLY A 49 5.96 -8.05 2.30
CA GLY A 49 6.41 -8.37 3.65
C GLY A 49 7.53 -7.43 4.15
N SER A 50 8.48 -7.06 3.29
CA SER A 50 9.50 -6.07 3.61
C SER A 50 8.90 -4.67 3.81
N LEU A 51 7.89 -4.31 3.02
CA LEU A 51 7.22 -3.01 3.11
C LEU A 51 6.46 -2.82 4.42
N VAL A 52 5.75 -3.85 4.88
CA VAL A 52 5.06 -3.84 6.18
C VAL A 52 6.02 -3.45 7.30
N ASN A 53 7.15 -4.15 7.40
CA ASN A 53 8.15 -3.90 8.43
C ASN A 53 8.73 -2.48 8.33
N THR A 54 9.08 -2.08 7.11
CA THR A 54 9.71 -0.77 6.83
C THR A 54 8.79 0.40 7.17
N VAL A 55 7.50 0.29 6.81
CA VAL A 55 6.48 1.32 7.06
C VAL A 55 6.23 1.45 8.57
N ARG A 56 6.05 0.32 9.28
CA ARG A 56 5.84 0.30 10.73
C ARG A 56 7.04 0.86 11.51
N GLN A 57 8.26 0.55 11.07
CA GLN A 57 9.49 1.11 11.65
C GLN A 57 9.69 2.59 11.31
N GLY A 58 8.91 3.16 10.40
CA GLY A 58 8.99 4.56 10.03
C GLY A 58 10.26 4.95 9.28
N VAL A 59 10.97 3.97 8.70
CA VAL A 59 12.28 4.13 8.05
C VAL A 59 12.25 5.21 6.96
N TYR A 60 11.16 5.27 6.20
CA TYR A 60 10.96 6.26 5.14
C TYR A 60 10.00 7.41 5.53
N PHE A 61 9.45 7.38 6.74
CA PHE A 61 8.26 8.17 7.11
C PHE A 61 8.38 8.84 8.48
N LEU A 62 9.52 9.49 8.71
CA LEU A 62 9.87 10.13 9.99
C LEU A 62 8.90 11.24 10.44
N ARG A 63 8.09 11.80 9.53
CA ARG A 63 7.14 12.90 9.81
C ARG A 63 5.67 12.54 9.58
N MET A 64 5.37 11.27 9.31
CA MET A 64 4.00 10.84 9.02
C MET A 64 3.29 10.44 10.32
N ALA A 65 2.01 10.78 10.46
CA ALA A 65 1.21 10.39 11.62
C ALA A 65 1.17 8.86 11.75
N HIS A 66 1.24 8.35 12.99
CA HIS A 66 1.26 6.89 13.28
C HIS A 66 0.14 6.14 12.56
N GLN A 67 -1.10 6.62 12.70
CA GLN A 67 -2.28 6.03 12.06
C GLN A 67 -2.12 5.88 10.54
N ARG A 68 -1.48 6.84 9.87
CA ARG A 68 -1.29 6.78 8.42
C ARG A 68 -0.31 5.68 8.02
N ARG A 69 0.74 5.49 8.83
CA ARG A 69 1.71 4.41 8.63
C ARG A 69 1.08 3.05 8.89
N ASP A 70 0.27 2.94 9.93
CA ASP A 70 -0.44 1.68 10.24
C ASP A 70 -1.38 1.28 9.10
N LEU A 71 -2.15 2.21 8.55
CA LEU A 71 -3.00 1.96 7.38
C LEU A 71 -2.19 1.55 6.14
N MET A 72 -1.02 2.16 5.90
CA MET A 72 -0.14 1.75 4.81
C MET A 72 0.45 0.35 5.05
N ALA A 73 0.76 -0.01 6.30
CA ALA A 73 1.25 -1.34 6.64
C ALA A 73 0.16 -2.39 6.45
N GLU A 74 -1.06 -2.14 6.93
CA GLU A 74 -2.24 -3.01 6.73
C GLU A 74 -2.59 -3.18 5.23
N PHE A 75 -2.43 -2.13 4.43
CA PHE A 75 -2.51 -2.22 2.97
C PHE A 75 -1.52 -3.24 2.41
N PHE A 76 -0.24 -3.21 2.82
CA PHE A 76 0.75 -4.17 2.33
C PHE A 76 0.54 -5.58 2.92
N GLU A 77 0.03 -5.72 4.15
CA GLU A 77 -0.33 -7.00 4.76
C GLU A 77 -1.46 -7.72 4.03
N SER A 78 -2.29 -6.98 3.27
CA SER A 78 -3.37 -7.54 2.46
C SER A 78 -2.90 -8.27 1.19
N TYR A 79 -1.61 -8.19 0.88
CA TYR A 79 -0.99 -8.90 -0.24
C TYR A 79 -0.18 -10.12 0.25
N PRO A 80 -0.02 -11.17 -0.56
CA PRO A 80 0.95 -12.22 -0.28
C PRO A 80 2.34 -11.64 -0.01
N GLN A 81 3.05 -12.16 1.00
CA GLN A 81 4.33 -11.57 1.43
C GLN A 81 5.38 -11.47 0.32
N ALA A 82 5.32 -12.36 -0.68
CA ALA A 82 6.23 -12.40 -1.82
C ALA A 82 5.86 -11.43 -2.96
N THR A 83 4.65 -10.85 -2.93
CA THR A 83 4.22 -9.87 -3.95
C THR A 83 5.15 -8.67 -3.91
N THR A 84 5.69 -8.33 -5.07
CA THR A 84 6.68 -7.27 -5.24
C THR A 84 6.03 -5.90 -5.41
N ALA A 85 6.78 -4.85 -5.09
CA ALA A 85 6.37 -3.47 -5.31
C ALA A 85 6.01 -3.20 -6.78
N THR A 86 6.74 -3.83 -7.72
CA THR A 86 6.45 -3.72 -9.16
C THR A 86 5.10 -4.32 -9.53
N GLU A 87 4.75 -5.48 -8.97
CA GLU A 87 3.47 -6.14 -9.25
C GLU A 87 2.27 -5.31 -8.73
N ILE A 88 2.38 -4.78 -7.52
CA ILE A 88 1.35 -3.90 -6.94
C ILE A 88 1.26 -2.62 -7.77
N LEU A 89 2.38 -1.98 -8.07
CA LEU A 89 2.43 -0.74 -8.86
C LEU A 89 1.82 -0.95 -10.26
N LYS A 90 2.17 -2.04 -10.95
CA LYS A 90 1.60 -2.36 -12.26
C LYS A 90 0.07 -2.46 -12.19
N THR A 91 -0.45 -3.09 -11.15
CA THR A 91 -1.90 -3.20 -10.93
C THR A 91 -2.54 -1.82 -10.65
N MET A 92 -1.84 -0.92 -9.95
CA MET A 92 -2.30 0.47 -9.74
C MET A 92 -2.34 1.30 -11.03
N GLU A 93 -1.50 0.98 -12.02
CA GLU A 93 -1.32 1.79 -13.24
C GLU A 93 -2.07 1.24 -14.46
N CYS A 94 -2.51 -0.01 -14.41
CA CYS A 94 -3.29 -0.66 -15.47
C CYS A 94 -4.81 -0.40 -15.38
N ILE A 95 -5.28 0.40 -14.41
CA ILE A 95 -6.69 0.77 -14.22
C ILE A 95 -6.95 2.17 -14.81
#